data_AF-A0A1Q2CUS6-F1
#
_entry.id   AF-A0A1Q2CUS6-F1
#
_cell.length_a   1.000
_cell.length_b   1.000
_cell.length_c   1.000
_cell.angle_alpha   90.00
_cell.angle_beta   90.00
_cell.angle_gamma   90.00
#
_symmetry.space_group_name_H-M   'P 1'
#
loop_
_entity.id
_entity.type
_entity.pdbx_description
1 polymer ?
#
loop_
_entity_poly.entity_id
_entity_poly.type
_entity_poly.pdbx_seq_one_letter_code
_entity_poly.pdbx_strand_id
1 'polypeptide(L)'
;MRKRIGLWGFIVAGLAIAVWGTLSWASPSTSCRGVEMNPGDVCEYSSLTNVHGGKVQRYEDRIDIAREQAPFAVAAGVGLMAFGLVIVAQGRRGKVPTASEA
;
A
#
# COMPACT_ATOMS: atom_id res chain seq x y z
N MET A 1 -18.14 20.31 -11.06
CA MET A 1 -16.69 20.05 -10.83
C MET A 1 -16.40 19.04 -9.73
N ARG A 2 -17.09 19.05 -8.57
CA ARG A 2 -16.87 18.10 -7.45
C ARG A 2 -16.84 16.60 -7.83
N LYS A 3 -17.71 16.14 -8.75
CA LYS A 3 -17.72 14.75 -9.22
C LYS A 3 -16.41 14.33 -9.94
N ARG A 4 -15.74 15.25 -10.64
CA ARG A 4 -14.45 14.97 -11.31
C ARG A 4 -13.29 14.91 -10.31
N ILE A 5 -13.34 15.71 -9.25
CA ILE A 5 -12.31 15.73 -8.19
C ILE A 5 -12.31 14.41 -7.43
N GLY A 6 -13.49 13.87 -7.10
CA GLY A 6 -13.60 12.55 -6.45
C GLY A 6 -13.07 11.39 -7.31
N LEU A 7 -13.21 11.48 -8.65
CA LEU A 7 -12.75 10.44 -9.57
C LEU A 7 -11.23 10.38 -9.71
N TRP A 8 -10.57 11.53 -9.73
CA TRP A 8 -9.11 11.59 -9.68
C TRP A 8 -8.56 11.11 -8.33
N GLY A 9 -9.34 11.24 -7.26
CA GLY A 9 -8.99 10.75 -5.93
C GLY A 9 -8.61 9.27 -5.91
N PHE A 10 -9.38 8.40 -6.55
CA PHE A 10 -9.09 6.95 -6.61
C PHE A 10 -7.80 6.63 -7.37
N ILE A 11 -7.53 7.36 -8.46
CA ILE A 11 -6.33 7.16 -9.28
C ILE A 11 -5.10 7.60 -8.47
N VAL A 12 -5.14 8.77 -7.84
CA VAL A 12 -4.03 9.29 -7.04
C VAL A 12 -3.79 8.42 -5.80
N ALA A 13 -4.85 8.02 -5.10
CA ALA A 13 -4.73 7.13 -3.94
C ALA A 13 -4.19 5.75 -4.32
N GLY A 14 -4.69 5.16 -5.41
CA GLY A 14 -4.19 3.87 -5.90
C GLY A 14 -2.71 3.95 -6.32
N LEU A 15 -2.31 5.02 -6.99
CA LEU A 15 -0.92 5.26 -7.35
C LEU A 15 -0.03 5.41 -6.12
N ALA A 16 -0.46 6.19 -5.12
CA ALA A 16 0.28 6.36 -3.88
C ALA A 16 0.48 5.03 -3.14
N ILE A 17 -0.56 4.20 -3.05
CA ILE A 17 -0.49 2.87 -2.41
C ILE A 17 0.43 1.94 -3.21
N ALA A 18 0.33 1.94 -4.55
CA ALA A 18 1.17 1.11 -5.40
C ALA A 18 2.65 1.48 -5.24
N VAL A 19 2.99 2.77 -5.33
CA VAL A 19 4.36 3.28 -5.13
C VAL A 19 4.87 2.93 -3.73
N TRP A 20 4.06 3.16 -2.69
CA TRP A 20 4.43 2.84 -1.32
C TRP A 20 4.67 1.33 -1.12
N GLY A 21 3.80 0.47 -1.65
CA GLY A 21 3.98 -0.98 -1.61
C GLY A 21 5.26 -1.44 -2.33
N THR A 22 5.56 -0.85 -3.50
CA THR A 22 6.80 -1.15 -4.23
C THR A 22 8.05 -0.73 -3.47
N LEU A 23 8.05 0.47 -2.88
CA LEU A 23 9.16 0.95 -2.05
C LEU A 23 9.32 0.08 -0.80
N SER A 24 8.22 -0.33 -0.17
CA SER A 24 8.24 -1.22 1.01
C SER A 24 8.79 -2.60 0.69
N TRP A 25 8.61 -3.08 -0.55
CA TRP A 25 9.23 -4.31 -1.03
C TRP A 25 10.74 -4.15 -1.23
N ALA A 26 11.16 -3.05 -1.89
CA ALA A 26 12.56 -2.82 -2.23
C ALA A 26 13.44 -2.50 -1.02
N SER A 27 12.92 -1.70 -0.10
CA SER A 27 13.62 -1.25 1.12
C SER A 27 12.72 -1.40 2.35
N PRO A 28 12.51 -2.64 2.84
CA PRO A 28 11.74 -2.86 4.05
C PRO A 28 12.52 -2.37 5.27
N SER A 29 11.90 -1.50 6.06
CA SER A 29 12.40 -1.04 7.37
C SER A 29 11.66 -1.74 8.49
N THR A 30 12.34 -2.10 9.58
CA THR A 30 11.70 -2.69 10.77
C THR A 30 12.30 -2.13 12.04
N SER A 31 11.48 -2.02 13.09
CA SER A 31 11.90 -1.44 14.36
C SER A 31 11.47 -2.28 15.56
N CYS A 32 12.31 -2.28 16.58
CA CYS A 32 12.08 -2.89 17.87
C CYS A 32 12.02 -1.77 18.92
N ARG A 33 10.86 -1.59 19.57
CA ARG A 33 10.68 -0.56 20.62
C ARG A 33 11.14 0.85 20.21
N GLY A 34 10.93 1.19 18.93
CA GLY A 34 11.31 2.49 18.37
C GLY A 34 12.77 2.60 17.91
N VAL A 35 13.56 1.53 18.03
CA VAL A 35 14.92 1.45 17.49
C VAL A 35 14.90 0.67 16.17
N GLU A 36 15.49 1.23 15.13
CA GLU A 36 15.67 0.55 13.83
C GLU A 36 16.48 -0.74 14.03
N MET A 37 15.98 -1.86 13.50
CA MET A 37 16.72 -3.12 13.48
C MET A 37 17.50 -3.24 12.18
N ASN A 38 18.74 -3.70 12.27
CA ASN A 38 19.63 -4.01 11.16
C ASN A 38 19.76 -5.54 10.98
N PRO A 39 20.30 -6.01 9.83
CA PRO A 39 20.61 -7.42 9.63
C PRO A 39 21.44 -8.02 10.77
N GLY A 40 21.01 -9.17 11.30
CA GLY A 40 21.60 -9.82 12.47
C GLY A 40 21.07 -9.35 13.83
N ASP A 41 20.30 -8.26 13.89
CA ASP A 41 19.72 -7.79 15.15
C ASP A 41 18.60 -8.72 15.64
N VAL A 42 18.52 -8.84 16.97
CA VAL A 42 17.48 -9.60 17.66
C VAL A 42 16.72 -8.69 18.62
N CYS A 43 15.41 -8.88 18.68
CA CYS A 43 14.51 -8.11 19.52
C CYS A 43 13.75 -9.07 20.45
N GLU A 44 13.80 -8.85 21.75
CA GLU A 44 13.01 -9.64 22.69
C GLU A 44 11.55 -9.16 22.69
N TYR A 45 10.61 -10.10 22.65
CA TYR A 45 9.19 -9.79 22.73
C TYR A 45 8.86 -9.09 24.05
N SER A 46 7.96 -8.11 24.00
CA SER A 46 7.51 -7.40 25.19
C SER A 46 6.71 -8.33 26.10
N SER A 47 7.23 -8.61 27.29
CA SER A 47 6.49 -9.27 28.36
C SER A 47 5.69 -8.23 29.17
N LEU A 48 4.44 -8.53 29.51
CA LEU A 48 3.60 -7.66 30.34
C LEU A 48 4.20 -7.39 31.73
N THR A 49 5.02 -8.31 32.23
CA THR A 49 5.61 -8.31 33.57
C THR A 49 7.10 -7.93 33.59
N ASN A 50 7.67 -7.48 32.46
CA ASN A 50 9.12 -7.26 32.28
C ASN A 50 10.01 -8.50 32.60
N VAL A 51 9.44 -9.70 32.60
CA VAL A 51 10.19 -10.95 32.79
C VAL A 51 10.66 -11.44 31.43
N HIS A 52 11.96 -11.73 31.31
CA HIS A 52 12.54 -12.26 30.07
C HIS A 52 11.87 -13.59 29.72
N GLY A 53 11.07 -13.58 28.67
CA GLY A 53 10.28 -14.73 28.23
C GLY A 53 11.04 -15.65 27.28
N GLY A 54 12.28 -15.27 26.90
CA GLY A 54 13.15 -16.02 25.99
C GLY A 54 12.68 -16.04 24.52
N LYS A 55 11.51 -15.47 24.23
CA LYS A 55 11.02 -15.29 22.87
C LYS A 55 11.74 -14.10 22.24
N VAL A 56 12.65 -14.39 21.32
CA VAL A 56 13.31 -13.41 20.48
C VAL A 56 12.72 -13.44 19.07
N GLN A 57 12.63 -12.27 18.46
CA GLN A 57 12.29 -12.09 17.05
C GLN A 57 13.51 -11.53 16.33
N ARG A 58 13.93 -12.20 15.26
CA ARG A 58 15.06 -11.75 14.44
C ARG A 58 14.64 -10.72 13.41
N TYR A 59 15.60 -9.93 12.96
CA TYR A 59 15.41 -9.01 11.84
C TYR A 59 14.91 -9.73 10.59
N GLU A 60 15.56 -10.85 10.23
CA GLU A 60 15.28 -11.59 8.99
C GLU A 60 13.83 -12.08 8.94
N ASP A 61 13.34 -12.65 10.06
CA ASP A 61 11.95 -13.12 10.17
C ASP A 61 10.94 -11.99 9.91
N ARG A 62 11.22 -10.76 10.39
CA ARG A 62 10.32 -9.62 10.17
C ARG A 62 10.37 -9.12 8.73
N ILE A 63 11.57 -9.08 8.14
CA ILE A 63 11.75 -8.61 6.77
C ILE A 63 11.12 -9.57 5.77
N ASP A 64 11.23 -10.87 5.98
CA ASP A 64 10.62 -11.86 5.11
C ASP A 64 9.09 -11.73 5.12
N ILE A 65 8.48 -11.60 6.29
CA ILE A 65 7.04 -11.33 6.42
C ILE A 65 6.65 -10.01 5.72
N ALA A 66 7.44 -8.95 5.90
CA ALA A 66 7.17 -7.66 5.25
C ALA A 66 7.21 -7.77 3.71
N ARG A 67 8.17 -8.52 3.17
CA ARG A 67 8.30 -8.78 1.73
C ARG A 67 7.16 -9.63 1.18
N GLU A 68 6.66 -10.60 1.94
CA GLU A 68 5.49 -11.40 1.56
C GLU A 68 4.21 -10.57 1.49
N GLN A 69 4.06 -9.56 2.34
CA GLN A 69 2.86 -8.70 2.39
C GLN A 69 2.85 -7.61 1.31
N ALA A 70 4.02 -7.06 0.97
CA ALA A 70 4.18 -6.00 -0.03
C ALA A 70 3.44 -6.22 -1.37
N PRO A 71 3.48 -7.40 -2.02
CA PRO A 71 2.79 -7.61 -3.30
C PRO A 71 1.26 -7.42 -3.21
N PHE A 72 0.65 -7.74 -2.08
CA PHE A 72 -0.79 -7.52 -1.89
C PHE A 72 -1.15 -6.04 -1.84
N ALA A 73 -0.32 -5.21 -1.19
CA ALA A 73 -0.49 -3.76 -1.19
C ALA A 73 -0.36 -3.17 -2.60
N VAL A 74 0.62 -3.63 -3.38
CA VAL A 74 0.79 -3.21 -4.78
C VAL A 74 -0.44 -3.59 -5.61
N ALA A 75 -0.92 -4.83 -5.49
CA ALA A 75 -2.11 -5.31 -6.21
C ALA A 75 -3.36 -4.48 -5.86
N ALA A 76 -3.55 -4.14 -4.58
CA ALA A 76 -4.66 -3.29 -4.15
C ALA A 76 -4.57 -1.87 -4.75
N GLY A 77 -3.38 -1.27 -4.76
CA GLY A 77 -3.14 0.04 -5.37
C GLY A 77 -3.45 0.05 -6.88
N VAL A 78 -2.98 -0.96 -7.61
CA VAL A 78 -3.27 -1.15 -9.04
C VAL A 78 -4.77 -1.33 -9.28
N GLY A 79 -5.45 -2.13 -8.44
CA GLY A 79 -6.89 -2.33 -8.52
C GLY A 79 -7.69 -1.04 -8.36
N LEU A 80 -7.33 -0.21 -7.38
CA LEU A 80 -7.95 1.11 -7.17
C LEU A 80 -7.74 2.05 -8.36
N MET A 81 -6.54 2.06 -8.95
CA MET A 81 -6.26 2.83 -10.15
C MET A 81 -7.12 2.36 -11.33
N ALA A 82 -7.17 1.05 -11.57
CA ALA A 82 -7.96 0.48 -12.65
C ALA A 82 -9.45 0.82 -12.51
N PHE A 83 -9.99 0.71 -11.28
CA PHE A 83 -11.36 1.10 -10.96
C PHE A 83 -11.63 2.58 -11.26
N GLY A 84 -10.74 3.48 -10.82
CA GLY A 84 -10.85 4.91 -11.10
C GLY A 84 -10.84 5.21 -12.61
N LEU A 85 -9.95 4.56 -13.36
CA LEU A 85 -9.85 4.70 -14.81
C LEU A 85 -11.13 4.24 -15.54
N VAL A 86 -11.71 3.11 -15.12
CA VAL A 86 -12.96 2.59 -15.69
C VAL A 86 -14.10 3.59 -15.52
N ILE A 87 -14.27 4.17 -14.32
CA ILE A 87 -15.34 5.13 -14.08
C ILE A 87 -15.12 6.41 -14.91
N VAL A 88 -13.88 6.91 -15.00
CA VAL A 88 -13.54 8.07 -15.83
C VAL A 88 -13.85 7.79 -17.31
N ALA A 89 -13.53 6.59 -17.81
CA ALA A 89 -13.80 6.20 -19.19
C ALA A 89 -15.30 6.09 -19.48
N GLN A 90 -16.09 5.50 -18.58
CA GLN A 90 -17.55 5.42 -18.72
C GLN A 90 -18.21 6.81 -18.72
N GLY A 91 -17.76 7.71 -17.84
CA GLY A 91 -18.25 9.10 -17.82
C GLY A 91 -17.92 9.89 -19.09
N ARG A 92 -16.90 9.48 -19.86
CA ARG A 92 -16.59 10.06 -21.18
C ARG A 92 -17.42 9.45 -22.31
N ARG A 93 -17.73 8.15 -22.24
CA ARG A 93 -18.53 7.42 -23.24
C ARG A 93 -20.02 7.78 -23.23
N GLY A 94 -20.56 8.25 -22.10
CA GLY A 94 -21.94 8.74 -22.00
C GLY A 94 -22.21 10.10 -22.68
N LYS A 95 -21.19 10.73 -23.28
CA LYS A 95 -21.35 11.92 -24.12
C LYS A 95 -21.32 11.54 -25.60
N VAL A 96 -22.39 10.93 -26.08
CA VAL A 96 -22.64 10.86 -27.52
C VAL A 96 -23.13 12.25 -27.95
N PRO A 97 -22.49 12.94 -28.90
CA PRO A 97 -23.06 14.13 -29.50
C PRO A 97 -24.36 13.71 -30.21
N THR A 98 -25.49 14.27 -29.79
CA THR A 98 -26.72 14.20 -30.58
C THR A 98 -26.45 14.93 -31.90
N ALA A 99 -26.17 14.16 -32.94
CA ALA A 99 -26.27 14.63 -34.32
C ALA A 99 -27.76 14.87 -34.60
N SER A 100 -28.24 16.06 -34.27
CA SER A 100 -29.58 16.54 -34.57
C SER A 100 -29.56 18.06 -34.60
N GLU A 101 -28.76 18.63 -35.48
CA GLU A 101 -28.91 20.01 -36.00
C GLU A 101 -27.92 20.18 -37.18
N ALA A 102 -28.31 19.66 -38.34
CA ALA A 102 -27.94 20.12 -39.69
C ALA A 102 -28.82 19.39 -40.72
#